data_AF-A0A972TIQ5-F1
#
_entry.id   AF-A0A972TIQ5-F1
#
_cell.length_a   1.000
_cell.length_b   1.000
_cell.length_c   1.000
_cell.angle_alpha   90.00
_cell.angle_beta   90.00
_cell.angle_gamma   90.00
#
_symmetry.space_group_name_H-M   'P 1'
#
loop_
_entity.id
_entity.type
_entity.pdbx_description
1 polymer ?
#
loop_
_entity_poly.entity_id
_entity_poly.type
_entity_poly.pdbx_seq_one_letter_code
_entity_poly.pdbx_strand_id
1 'polypeptide(L)'
;MKRSAKYPTSIVLLSLLLMAGSGCGRVSEDQRKEVLENDPTFRIVIEEMEKNDSEIADKKARLKGLKDEHRAKVAELRAHFTSERKRINADIIELRRRLEPDRNKIRFKLVQMKSELRIKRSNMRSLQKMQSDVSKLLKRNEKLNLSGSEVADWKERYDSLNVQVEFLKGELAELEYVVRLLGLKSRIIKQ
;
A
#
# COMPACT_ATOMS: atom_id res chain seq x y z
N MET A 1 -58.21 1.75 -18.92
CA MET A 1 -57.76 3.17 -18.89
C MET A 1 -56.45 3.25 -19.68
N LYS A 2 -56.45 3.29 -21.02
CA LYS A 2 -56.44 4.50 -21.87
C LYS A 2 -55.73 5.71 -21.24
N ARG A 3 -54.46 5.91 -21.58
CA ARG A 3 -53.94 7.21 -22.06
C ARG A 3 -52.85 7.00 -23.11
N SER A 4 -53.12 7.61 -24.25
CA SER A 4 -52.31 7.77 -25.46
C SER A 4 -51.60 9.13 -25.44
N ALA A 5 -50.38 9.22 -25.98
CA ALA A 5 -49.83 10.35 -26.77
C ALA A 5 -48.44 9.90 -27.27
N LYS A 6 -48.20 9.52 -28.54
CA LYS A 6 -48.14 10.30 -29.79
C LYS A 6 -47.35 11.61 -29.67
N TYR A 7 -46.06 11.56 -30.02
CA TYR A 7 -45.39 12.58 -30.85
C TYR A 7 -44.20 11.95 -31.62
N PRO A 8 -44.30 11.78 -32.94
CA PRO A 8 -43.16 11.59 -33.83
C PRO A 8 -43.07 12.80 -34.77
N THR A 9 -42.30 13.84 -34.43
CA THR A 9 -41.97 14.95 -35.35
C THR A 9 -41.01 15.94 -34.68
N SER A 10 -39.73 15.57 -34.53
CA SER A 10 -38.66 16.56 -34.27
C SER A 10 -37.31 16.13 -34.85
N ILE A 11 -37.30 15.20 -35.81
CA ILE A 11 -36.06 14.72 -36.46
C ILE A 11 -35.74 15.50 -37.76
N VAL A 12 -36.60 16.41 -38.21
CA VAL A 12 -36.40 17.12 -39.50
C VAL A 12 -35.77 18.53 -39.35
N LEU A 13 -35.57 19.03 -38.13
CA LEU A 13 -35.02 20.38 -37.90
C LEU A 13 -33.54 20.42 -37.50
N LEU A 14 -32.87 19.26 -37.36
CA LEU A 14 -31.44 19.19 -37.06
C LEU A 14 -30.55 18.97 -38.29
N SER A 15 -31.15 18.74 -39.46
CA SER A 15 -30.43 18.55 -40.74
C SER A 15 -30.26 19.85 -41.54
N LEU A 16 -30.96 20.94 -41.19
CA LEU A 16 -30.84 22.24 -41.89
C LEU A 16 -29.81 23.19 -41.28
N LEU A 17 -29.27 22.91 -40.09
CA LEU A 17 -28.23 23.73 -39.45
C LEU A 17 -26.79 23.26 -39.73
N LEU A 18 -26.63 22.20 -40.53
CA LEU A 18 -25.33 21.65 -40.96
C LEU A 18 -24.85 22.18 -42.31
N MET A 19 -25.65 23.00 -43.02
CA MET A 19 -25.31 23.56 -44.34
C MET A 19 -24.82 25.02 -44.30
N ALA A 20 -24.90 25.71 -43.15
CA ALA A 20 -24.38 27.08 -43.00
C ALA A 20 -22.93 27.13 -42.46
N GLY A 21 -22.24 25.97 -42.38
CA GLY A 21 -20.81 25.86 -42.06
C GLY A 21 -19.91 25.74 -43.28
N SER A 22 -20.46 25.85 -44.48
CA SER A 22 -19.70 25.81 -45.73
C SER A 22 -19.07 27.17 -45.98
N GLY A 23 -17.82 27.29 -45.53
CA GLY A 23 -16.80 28.27 -45.91
C GLY A 23 -17.25 29.60 -46.52
N CYS A 24 -16.89 30.70 -45.88
CA CYS A 24 -16.68 31.97 -46.57
C CYS A 24 -15.92 31.68 -47.87
N GLY A 25 -16.63 31.73 -49.00
CA GLY A 25 -16.05 31.47 -50.31
C GLY A 25 -14.89 32.43 -50.51
N ARG A 26 -13.74 31.92 -50.92
CA ARG A 26 -12.62 32.80 -51.32
C ARG A 26 -13.15 33.71 -52.42
N VAL A 27 -13.12 35.02 -52.18
CA VAL A 27 -13.43 36.03 -53.20
C VAL A 27 -12.56 35.74 -54.42
N SER A 28 -13.17 35.59 -55.60
CA SER A 28 -12.39 35.31 -56.80
C SER A 28 -11.54 36.52 -57.18
N GLU A 29 -10.43 36.27 -57.89
CA GLU A 29 -9.58 37.34 -58.42
C GLU A 29 -10.37 38.33 -59.30
N ASP A 30 -11.35 37.84 -60.04
CA ASP A 30 -12.20 38.68 -60.89
C ASP A 30 -13.09 39.63 -60.08
N GLN A 31 -13.66 39.16 -58.96
CA GLN A 31 -14.42 40.00 -58.03
C GLN A 31 -13.53 41.03 -57.33
N ARG A 32 -12.28 40.66 -57.00
CA ARG A 32 -11.30 41.61 -56.43
C ARG A 32 -10.96 42.72 -57.42
N LYS A 33 -10.75 42.38 -58.69
CA LYS A 33 -10.48 43.36 -59.75
C LYS A 33 -11.66 44.30 -59.97
N GLU A 34 -12.88 43.76 -60.06
CA GLU A 34 -14.10 44.55 -60.21
C GLU A 34 -14.30 45.54 -59.05
N VAL A 35 -14.06 45.13 -57.80
CA VAL A 35 -14.13 46.02 -56.64
C VAL A 35 -13.05 47.12 -56.70
N LEU A 36 -11.84 46.79 -57.11
CA LEU A 36 -10.73 47.77 -57.19
C LEU A 36 -10.87 48.74 -58.36
N GLU A 37 -11.53 48.34 -59.45
CA GLU A 37 -11.87 49.22 -60.58
C GLU A 37 -12.93 50.26 -60.17
N ASN A 38 -13.88 49.87 -59.32
CA ASN A 38 -14.97 50.74 -58.86
C ASN A 38 -14.63 51.54 -57.58
N ASP A 39 -13.76 51.02 -56.71
CA ASP A 39 -13.27 51.68 -55.49
C ASP A 39 -11.77 51.39 -55.27
N PRO A 40 -10.89 52.25 -55.81
CA PRO A 40 -9.45 52.10 -55.63
C PRO A 40 -8.97 52.22 -54.18
N THR A 41 -9.73 52.90 -53.30
CA THR A 41 -9.35 53.08 -51.89
C THR A 41 -9.47 51.78 -51.10
N PHE A 42 -10.31 50.86 -51.57
CA PHE A 42 -10.48 49.52 -51.01
C PHE A 42 -9.21 48.64 -51.07
N ARG A 43 -8.21 49.02 -51.88
CA ARG A 43 -6.90 48.35 -51.93
C ARG A 43 -6.25 48.23 -50.55
N ILE A 44 -6.33 49.30 -49.75
CA ILE A 44 -5.75 49.33 -48.40
C ILE A 44 -6.38 48.24 -47.52
N VAL A 45 -7.71 48.05 -47.64
CA VAL A 45 -8.44 47.03 -46.89
C VAL A 45 -8.00 45.63 -47.31
N ILE A 46 -7.84 45.38 -48.62
CA ILE A 46 -7.37 44.08 -49.13
C ILE A 46 -5.95 43.78 -48.63
N GLU A 47 -5.03 44.74 -48.72
CA GLU A 47 -3.66 44.59 -48.24
C GLU A 47 -3.61 44.34 -46.72
N GLU A 48 -4.43 45.05 -45.93
CA GLU A 48 -4.54 44.83 -44.49
C GLU A 48 -5.15 43.45 -44.16
N MET A 49 -6.16 43.01 -44.91
CA MET A 49 -6.73 41.66 -44.79
C MET A 49 -5.70 40.57 -45.08
N GLU A 50 -4.93 40.69 -46.17
CA GLU A 50 -3.89 39.72 -46.52
C GLU A 50 -2.78 39.66 -45.47
N LYS A 51 -2.37 40.82 -44.95
CA LYS A 51 -1.42 40.90 -43.84
C LYS A 51 -1.96 40.19 -42.60
N ASN A 52 -3.21 40.45 -42.22
CA ASN A 52 -3.87 39.82 -41.07
C ASN A 52 -4.00 38.31 -41.26
N ASP A 53 -4.37 37.84 -42.45
CA ASP A 53 -4.46 36.41 -42.78
C ASP A 53 -3.09 35.73 -42.66
N SER A 54 -2.02 36.37 -43.13
CA SER A 54 -0.64 35.88 -42.94
C SER A 54 -0.28 35.80 -41.46
N GLU A 55 -0.55 36.85 -40.67
CA GLU A 55 -0.28 36.83 -39.23
C GLU A 55 -1.09 35.75 -38.50
N ILE A 56 -2.33 35.51 -38.90
CA ILE A 56 -3.18 34.44 -38.37
C ILE A 56 -2.58 33.08 -38.73
N ALA A 57 -2.13 32.88 -39.96
CA ALA A 57 -1.48 31.65 -40.40
C ALA A 57 -0.22 31.36 -39.57
N ASP A 58 0.63 32.38 -39.36
CA ASP A 58 1.85 32.27 -38.54
C ASP A 58 1.55 31.94 -37.08
N LYS A 59 0.58 32.64 -36.47
CA LYS A 59 0.14 32.36 -35.09
C LYS A 59 -0.42 30.95 -34.95
N LYS A 60 -1.19 30.46 -35.94
CA LYS A 60 -1.71 29.08 -35.97
C LYS A 60 -0.58 28.07 -36.09
N ALA A 61 0.39 28.30 -36.97
CA ALA A 61 1.56 27.45 -37.13
C ALA A 61 2.39 27.37 -35.84
N ARG A 62 2.66 28.53 -35.21
CA ARG A 62 3.36 28.60 -33.92
C ARG A 62 2.60 27.87 -32.81
N LEU A 63 1.28 28.07 -32.70
CA LEU A 63 0.47 27.38 -31.70
C LEU A 63 0.49 25.85 -31.91
N LYS A 64 0.44 25.39 -33.16
CA LYS A 64 0.56 23.97 -33.48
C LYS A 64 1.93 23.42 -33.05
N GLY A 65 3.02 24.12 -33.39
CA GLY A 65 4.37 23.75 -32.97
C GLY A 65 4.50 23.63 -31.44
N LEU A 66 4.02 24.63 -30.69
CA LEU A 66 4.02 24.60 -29.22
C LEU A 66 3.17 23.45 -28.65
N LYS A 67 2.00 23.16 -29.26
CA LYS A 67 1.16 22.03 -28.84
C LYS A 67 1.89 20.69 -29.02
N ASP A 68 2.57 20.52 -30.14
CA ASP A 68 3.30 19.29 -30.45
C ASP A 68 4.54 19.13 -29.55
N GLU A 69 5.27 20.22 -29.28
CA GLU A 69 6.37 20.25 -28.31
C GLU A 69 5.90 19.86 -26.89
N HIS A 70 4.83 20.49 -26.39
CA HIS A 70 4.30 20.16 -25.07
C HIS A 70 3.79 18.72 -24.99
N ARG A 71 3.18 18.19 -26.05
CA ARG A 71 2.76 16.79 -26.13
C ARG A 71 3.96 15.85 -26.04
N ALA A 72 5.05 16.13 -26.76
CA ALA A 72 6.27 15.35 -26.69
C ALA A 72 6.85 15.34 -25.27
N LYS A 73 6.93 16.52 -24.63
CA LYS A 73 7.43 16.65 -23.25
C LYS A 73 6.55 15.89 -22.24
N VAL A 74 5.23 15.93 -22.39
CA VAL A 74 4.31 15.14 -21.56
C VAL A 74 4.53 13.64 -21.76
N ALA A 75 4.74 13.19 -23.00
CA ALA A 75 5.01 11.78 -23.29
C ALA A 75 6.34 11.31 -22.67
N GLU A 76 7.40 12.12 -22.78
CA GLU A 76 8.70 11.86 -22.18
C GLU A 76 8.61 11.75 -20.65
N LEU A 77 7.98 12.73 -19.99
CA LEU A 77 7.81 12.73 -18.53
C LEU A 77 7.01 11.50 -18.06
N ARG A 78 5.99 11.07 -18.80
CA ARG A 78 5.22 9.86 -18.49
C ARG A 78 6.08 8.60 -18.61
N ALA A 79 6.91 8.51 -19.65
CA ALA A 79 7.82 7.40 -19.84
C ALA A 79 8.85 7.32 -18.70
N HIS A 80 9.45 8.47 -18.35
CA HIS A 80 10.39 8.59 -17.23
C HIS A 80 9.73 8.17 -15.90
N PHE A 81 8.56 8.72 -15.57
CA PHE A 81 7.84 8.36 -14.35
C PHE A 81 7.51 6.86 -14.29
N THR A 82 7.11 6.26 -15.41
CA THR A 82 6.82 4.82 -15.48
C THR A 82 8.07 3.98 -15.26
N SER A 83 9.21 4.38 -15.83
CA SER A 83 10.51 3.72 -15.64
C SER A 83 10.96 3.80 -14.18
N GLU A 84 10.94 4.99 -13.60
CA GLU A 84 11.29 5.24 -12.19
C GLU A 84 10.41 4.44 -11.23
N ARG A 85 9.10 4.41 -11.47
CA ARG A 85 8.17 3.59 -10.70
C ARG A 85 8.52 2.11 -10.77
N LYS A 86 8.88 1.59 -11.95
CA LYS A 86 9.31 0.19 -12.11
C LYS A 86 10.60 -0.08 -11.32
N ARG A 87 11.59 0.82 -11.39
CA ARG A 87 12.85 0.71 -10.64
C ARG A 87 12.60 0.68 -9.13
N ILE A 88 11.87 1.66 -8.60
CA ILE A 88 11.55 1.73 -7.17
C ILE A 88 10.81 0.48 -6.70
N ASN A 89 9.86 -0.03 -7.50
CA ASN A 89 9.16 -1.27 -7.15
C ASN A 89 10.09 -2.48 -7.13
N ALA A 90 11.04 -2.57 -8.07
CA ALA A 90 12.05 -3.63 -8.08
C ALA A 90 12.95 -3.54 -6.83
N ASP A 91 13.39 -2.34 -6.47
CA ASP A 91 14.21 -2.10 -5.27
C ASP A 91 13.44 -2.49 -3.99
N ILE A 92 12.15 -2.14 -3.89
CA ILE A 92 11.29 -2.56 -2.77
C ILE A 92 11.19 -4.08 -2.68
N ILE A 93 11.00 -4.77 -3.81
CA ILE A 93 10.94 -6.24 -3.85
C ILE A 93 12.27 -6.84 -3.41
N GLU A 94 13.39 -6.29 -3.88
CA GLU A 94 14.71 -6.78 -3.52
C GLU A 94 15.01 -6.57 -2.03
N LEU A 95 14.72 -5.40 -1.48
CA LEU A 95 14.89 -5.10 -0.05
C LEU A 95 14.04 -6.04 0.81
N ARG A 96 12.79 -6.31 0.42
CA ARG A 96 11.93 -7.31 1.09
C ARG A 96 12.55 -8.70 1.05
N ARG A 97 13.09 -9.11 -0.11
CA ARG A 97 13.77 -10.41 -0.27
C ARG A 97 15.00 -10.53 0.63
N ARG A 98 15.78 -9.45 0.78
CA ARG A 98 16.97 -9.42 1.65
C ARG A 98 16.63 -9.58 3.14
N LEU A 99 15.46 -9.09 3.58
CA LEU A 99 15.01 -9.19 4.98
C LEU A 99 14.30 -10.51 5.32
N GLU A 100 13.87 -11.27 4.32
CA GLU A 100 13.11 -12.50 4.51
C GLU A 100 13.85 -13.60 5.32
N PRO A 101 15.16 -13.82 5.15
CA PRO A 101 15.92 -14.76 6.00
C PRO A 101 15.85 -14.42 7.48
N ASP A 102 15.98 -13.14 7.82
CA ASP A 102 15.92 -12.69 9.22
C ASP A 102 14.51 -12.80 9.81
N ARG A 103 13.49 -12.50 9.01
CA ARG A 103 12.08 -12.75 9.38
C ARG A 103 11.85 -14.22 9.72
N ASN A 104 12.35 -15.13 8.89
CA ASN A 104 12.23 -16.56 9.10
C ASN A 104 13.01 -17.03 10.32
N LYS A 105 14.24 -16.53 10.52
CA LYS A 105 15.07 -16.84 11.69
C LYS A 105 14.40 -16.41 12.99
N ILE A 106 13.84 -15.20 13.04
CA ILE A 106 13.11 -14.71 14.22
C ILE A 106 11.84 -15.53 14.45
N ARG A 107 11.06 -15.82 13.41
CA ARG A 107 9.84 -16.63 13.50
C ARG A 107 10.13 -18.03 14.04
N PHE A 108 11.14 -18.70 13.51
CA PHE A 108 11.56 -20.02 13.95
C PHE A 108 11.98 -20.01 15.42
N LYS A 109 12.87 -19.09 15.81
CA LYS A 109 13.29 -18.94 17.21
C LYS A 109 12.12 -18.65 18.15
N LEU A 110 11.18 -17.82 17.73
CA LEU A 110 9.99 -17.50 18.54
C LEU A 110 9.12 -18.74 18.78
N VAL A 111 8.93 -19.58 17.77
CA VAL A 111 8.21 -20.86 17.93
C VAL A 111 8.95 -21.80 18.87
N GLN A 112 10.26 -21.95 18.69
CA GLN A 112 11.10 -22.80 19.54
C GLN A 112 11.03 -22.36 21.02
N MET A 113 11.27 -21.07 21.30
CA MET A 113 11.26 -20.53 22.66
C MET A 113 9.88 -20.58 23.31
N LYS A 114 8.79 -20.42 22.54
CA LYS A 114 7.42 -20.60 23.06
C LYS A 114 7.15 -22.07 23.43
N SER A 115 7.65 -23.02 22.64
CA SER A 115 7.54 -24.44 22.94
C SER A 115 8.28 -24.78 24.23
N GLU A 116 9.52 -24.32 24.35
CA GLU A 116 10.35 -24.53 25.54
C GLU A 116 9.71 -23.91 26.79
N LEU A 117 9.22 -22.67 26.70
CA LEU A 117 8.48 -22.01 27.76
C LEU A 117 7.25 -22.82 28.20
N ARG A 118 6.49 -23.39 27.25
CA ARG A 118 5.33 -24.24 27.54
C ARG A 118 5.73 -25.50 28.30
N ILE A 119 6.82 -26.16 27.89
CA ILE A 119 7.34 -27.36 28.54
C ILE A 119 7.78 -27.03 29.97
N LYS A 120 8.62 -26.00 30.16
CA LYS A 120 9.09 -25.61 31.50
C LYS A 120 7.94 -25.18 32.43
N ARG A 121 6.92 -24.48 31.92
CA ARG A 121 5.70 -24.16 32.69
C ARG A 121 4.93 -25.40 33.10
N SER A 122 4.91 -26.45 32.27
CA SER A 122 4.31 -27.73 32.64
C SER A 122 5.11 -28.41 33.76
N ASN A 123 6.43 -28.45 33.63
CA ASN A 123 7.32 -29.04 34.63
C ASN A 123 7.22 -28.34 35.98
N MET A 124 7.21 -27.00 35.99
CA MET A 124 7.03 -26.21 37.21
C MET A 124 5.72 -26.56 37.92
N ARG A 125 4.59 -26.66 37.18
CA ARG A 125 3.30 -27.04 37.77
C ARG A 125 3.33 -28.45 38.36
N SER A 126 3.99 -29.40 37.69
CA SER A 126 4.16 -30.76 38.21
C SER A 126 5.00 -30.78 39.50
N LEU A 127 6.09 -30.03 39.56
CA LEU A 127 6.94 -29.92 40.75
C LEU A 127 6.22 -29.23 41.91
N GLN A 128 5.50 -28.15 41.65
CA GLN A 128 4.66 -27.48 42.66
C GLN A 128 3.57 -28.40 43.21
N LYS A 129 2.98 -29.25 42.37
CA LYS A 129 2.02 -30.27 42.82
C LYS A 129 2.69 -31.28 43.75
N MET A 130 3.83 -31.84 43.36
CA MET A 130 4.58 -32.78 44.21
C MET A 130 5.00 -32.13 45.53
N GLN A 131 5.46 -30.88 45.51
CA GLN A 131 5.80 -30.11 46.70
C GLN A 131 4.59 -29.92 47.62
N SER A 132 3.42 -29.61 47.06
CA SER A 132 2.16 -29.50 47.80
C SER A 132 1.75 -30.83 48.44
N ASP A 133 1.89 -31.93 47.71
CA ASP A 133 1.54 -33.26 48.21
C ASP A 133 2.48 -33.71 49.35
N VAL A 134 3.79 -33.49 49.23
CA VAL A 134 4.76 -33.72 50.32
C VAL A 134 4.46 -32.84 51.53
N SER A 135 4.16 -31.55 51.32
CA SER A 135 3.77 -30.64 52.41
C SER A 135 2.53 -31.13 53.16
N LYS A 136 1.53 -31.66 52.44
CA LYS A 136 0.32 -32.23 53.05
C LYS A 136 0.62 -33.50 53.83
N LEU A 137 1.52 -34.37 53.35
CA LEU A 137 1.96 -35.57 54.08
C LEU A 137 2.65 -35.19 55.39
N LEU A 138 3.60 -34.25 55.34
CA LEU A 138 4.28 -33.74 56.52
C LEU A 138 3.32 -33.12 57.55
N LYS A 139 2.30 -32.37 57.10
CA LYS A 139 1.26 -31.81 57.98
C LYS A 139 0.33 -32.86 58.60
N ARG A 140 0.21 -34.03 57.96
CA ARG A 140 -0.63 -35.15 58.43
C ARG A 140 0.15 -36.18 59.24
N ASN A 141 1.43 -35.91 59.53
CA ASN A 141 2.32 -36.85 60.20
C ASN A 141 1.72 -37.48 61.47
N GLU A 142 1.10 -36.68 62.34
CA GLU A 142 0.45 -37.15 63.58
C GLU A 142 -0.65 -38.20 63.34
N LYS A 143 -1.32 -38.16 62.19
CA LYS A 143 -2.36 -39.13 61.81
C LYS A 143 -1.83 -40.36 61.10
N LEU A 144 -0.63 -40.24 60.51
CA LEU A 144 0.00 -41.28 59.69
C LEU A 144 1.03 -42.09 60.49
N ASN A 145 1.37 -41.67 61.71
CA ASN A 145 2.36 -42.31 62.57
C ASN A 145 3.71 -42.55 61.86
N LEU A 146 4.17 -41.58 61.05
CA LEU A 146 5.46 -41.72 60.38
C LEU A 146 6.59 -41.71 61.42
N SER A 147 7.59 -42.53 61.20
CA SER A 147 8.81 -42.54 61.99
C SER A 147 9.60 -41.24 61.83
N GLY A 148 10.47 -40.95 62.80
CA GLY A 148 11.36 -39.78 62.72
C GLY A 148 12.26 -39.78 61.47
N SER A 149 12.68 -40.97 61.01
CA SER A 149 13.46 -41.13 59.77
C SER A 149 12.64 -40.77 58.54
N GLU A 150 11.42 -41.30 58.41
CA GLU A 150 10.56 -40.99 57.25
C GLU A 150 10.24 -39.49 57.18
N VAL A 151 10.01 -38.84 58.33
CA VAL A 151 9.80 -37.39 58.38
C VAL A 151 11.03 -36.64 57.89
N ALA A 152 12.23 -37.07 58.24
CA ALA A 152 13.48 -36.46 57.76
C ALA A 152 13.60 -36.61 56.23
N ASP A 153 13.36 -37.81 55.70
CA ASP A 153 13.42 -38.08 54.25
C ASP A 153 12.40 -37.22 53.47
N TRP A 154 11.18 -37.07 54.00
CA TRP A 154 10.15 -36.22 53.38
C TRP A 154 10.49 -34.73 53.44
N LYS A 155 11.14 -34.26 54.52
CA LYS A 155 11.62 -32.87 54.63
C LYS A 155 12.73 -32.61 53.62
N GLU A 156 13.72 -33.50 53.53
CA GLU A 156 14.80 -33.39 52.53
C GLU A 156 14.23 -33.33 51.11
N ARG A 157 13.26 -34.21 50.80
CA ARG A 157 12.58 -34.20 49.50
C ARG A 157 11.82 -32.90 49.26
N TYR A 158 11.16 -32.34 50.27
CA TYR A 158 10.48 -31.04 50.17
C TYR A 158 11.46 -29.91 49.86
N ASP A 159 12.59 -29.86 50.56
CA ASP A 159 13.62 -28.84 50.38
C ASP A 159 14.25 -28.94 48.99
N SER A 160 14.55 -30.16 48.53
CA SER A 160 15.04 -30.43 47.16
C SER A 160 14.04 -29.96 46.09
N LEU A 161 12.74 -30.26 46.27
CA LEU A 161 11.69 -29.78 45.37
C LEU A 161 11.59 -28.25 45.38
N ASN A 162 11.74 -27.62 46.55
CA ASN A 162 11.71 -26.17 46.68
C ASN A 162 12.85 -25.50 45.91
N VAL A 163 14.07 -26.02 46.02
CA VAL A 163 15.23 -25.53 45.26
C VAL A 163 15.00 -25.66 43.75
N GLN A 164 14.48 -26.80 43.28
CA GLN A 164 14.18 -27.01 41.87
C GLN A 164 13.09 -26.07 41.34
N VAL A 165 12.06 -25.79 42.14
CA VAL A 165 11.00 -24.85 41.79
C VAL A 165 11.54 -23.43 41.67
N GLU A 166 12.35 -22.97 42.63
CA GLU A 166 12.95 -21.62 42.57
C GLU A 166 13.91 -21.47 41.39
N PHE A 167 14.73 -22.49 41.10
CA PHE A 167 15.58 -22.52 39.91
C PHE A 167 14.75 -22.38 38.61
N LEU A 168 13.69 -23.19 38.47
CA LEU A 168 12.82 -23.14 37.28
C LEU A 168 12.06 -21.82 37.14
N LYS A 169 11.71 -21.15 38.24
CA LYS A 169 11.11 -19.80 38.19
C LYS A 169 12.06 -18.80 37.55
N GLY A 170 13.35 -18.85 37.89
CA GLY A 170 14.39 -18.03 37.27
C GLY A 170 14.47 -18.25 35.76
N GLU A 171 14.61 -19.50 35.33
CA GLU A 171 14.67 -19.86 33.90
C GLU A 171 13.39 -19.46 33.14
N LEU A 172 12.23 -19.59 33.77
CA LEU A 172 10.95 -19.17 33.18
C LEU A 172 10.89 -17.66 32.97
N ALA A 173 11.34 -16.86 33.94
CA ALA A 173 11.37 -15.41 33.81
C ALA A 173 12.28 -14.97 32.65
N GLU A 174 13.45 -15.61 32.51
CA GLU A 174 14.36 -15.38 31.38
C GLU A 174 13.73 -15.74 30.04
N LEU A 175 13.11 -16.92 29.93
CA LEU A 175 12.42 -17.34 28.69
C LEU A 175 11.25 -16.43 28.34
N GLU A 176 10.47 -15.98 29.32
CA GLU A 176 9.38 -15.03 29.11
C GLU A 176 9.90 -13.70 28.55
N TYR A 177 11.01 -13.20 29.09
CA TYR A 177 11.69 -12.01 28.57
C TYR A 177 12.16 -12.22 27.12
N VAL A 178 12.81 -13.35 26.83
CA VAL A 178 13.30 -13.68 25.48
C VAL A 178 12.15 -13.79 24.47
N VAL A 179 11.07 -14.50 24.82
CA VAL A 179 9.88 -14.63 23.97
C VAL A 179 9.26 -13.25 23.70
N ARG A 180 9.18 -12.38 24.72
CA ARG A 180 8.69 -11.01 24.56
C ARG A 180 9.57 -10.21 23.60
N LEU A 181 10.89 -10.27 23.76
CA LEU A 181 11.84 -9.56 22.91
C LEU A 181 11.79 -10.05 21.46
N LEU A 182 11.74 -11.36 21.23
CA LEU A 182 11.56 -11.94 19.90
C LEU A 182 10.22 -11.55 19.27
N GLY A 183 9.15 -11.47 20.07
CA GLY A 183 7.84 -10.98 19.62
C GLY A 183 7.87 -9.50 19.20
N LEU A 184 8.64 -8.66 19.90
CA LEU A 184 8.90 -7.26 19.49
C LEU A 184 9.70 -7.19 18.20
N LYS A 185 10.83 -7.90 18.12
CA LYS A 185 11.67 -7.98 16.91
C LYS A 185 10.87 -8.43 15.68
N SER A 186 9.99 -9.43 15.86
CA SER A 186 9.11 -9.92 14.78
C SER A 186 8.11 -8.88 14.29
N ARG A 187 7.61 -8.00 15.16
CA ARG A 187 6.68 -6.92 14.77
C ARG A 187 7.40 -5.80 14.01
N ILE A 188 8.59 -5.42 14.46
CA ILE A 188 9.41 -4.38 13.81
C ILE A 188 9.77 -4.79 12.39
N ILE A 189 10.24 -6.02 12.19
CA ILE A 189 10.72 -6.48 10.87
C ILE A 189 9.58 -6.80 9.87
N LYS A 190 8.32 -6.86 10.34
CA LYS A 190 7.14 -7.09 9.49
C LYS A 190 6.63 -5.81 8.81
N GLN A 191 6.89 -4.64 9.41
CA GLN A 191 6.61 -3.34 8.81
C GLN A 191 7.49 -3.14 7.58
#